data_AF-A0A8J7YNC1-F1
#
_entry.id   AF-A0A8J7YNC1-F1
#
_cell.length_a   1.000
_cell.length_b   1.000
_cell.length_c   1.000
_cell.angle_alpha   90.00
_cell.angle_beta   90.00
_cell.angle_gamma   90.00
#
_symmetry.space_group_name_H-M   'P 1'
#
loop_
_entity.id
_entity.type
_entity.pdbx_description
1 polymer ?
#
loop_
_entity_poly.entity_id
_entity_poly.type
_entity_poly.pdbx_seq_one_letter_code
_entity_poly.pdbx_strand_id
1 'polypeptide(L)'
;MSIAIGHFVVGAALTTVVVTLFVPGVSYPRTIVLAGGGWAMGPDFHQVSPVAREALFEFHSSPWADLFWFHRTLDTLDATDSNTVAAVLLSGFILTTLVAERRSYRTPTVVVDTYETYLDVETDQ
;
A
#
# COMPACT_ATOMS: atom_id res chain seq x y z
N MET A 1 -10.59 -8.00 16.08
CA MET A 1 -9.83 -6.76 16.40
C MET A 1 -8.51 -6.69 15.62
N SER A 2 -8.07 -7.76 14.93
CA SER A 2 -6.87 -7.71 14.08
C SER A 2 -7.18 -7.46 12.58
N ILE A 3 -8.43 -7.68 12.15
CA ILE A 3 -8.90 -7.46 10.78
C ILE A 3 -8.55 -6.07 10.18
N ALA A 4 -8.87 -4.95 10.86
CA ALA A 4 -8.66 -3.61 10.28
C ALA A 4 -7.16 -3.29 9.99
N ILE A 5 -6.25 -3.79 10.83
CA ILE A 5 -4.80 -3.69 10.56
C ILE A 5 -4.42 -4.61 9.40
N GLY A 6 -5.03 -5.79 9.30
CA GLY A 6 -4.89 -6.67 8.15
C GLY A 6 -5.27 -5.99 6.83
N HIS A 7 -6.43 -5.33 6.78
CA HIS A 7 -6.86 -4.56 5.61
C HIS A 7 -5.89 -3.43 5.27
N PHE A 8 -5.45 -2.67 6.28
CA PHE A 8 -4.45 -1.62 6.08
C PHE A 8 -3.18 -2.18 5.42
N VAL A 9 -2.65 -3.27 5.96
CA VAL A 9 -1.41 -3.91 5.48
C VAL A 9 -1.58 -4.40 4.04
N VAL A 10 -2.71 -5.04 3.72
CA VAL A 10 -2.99 -5.51 2.34
C VAL A 10 -3.15 -4.34 1.38
N GLY A 11 -3.93 -3.32 1.76
CA GLY A 11 -4.13 -2.12 0.95
C GLY A 11 -2.83 -1.37 0.69
N ALA A 12 -1.98 -1.23 1.70
CA ALA A 12 -0.66 -0.63 1.57
C ALA A 12 0.26 -1.46 0.66
N ALA A 13 0.26 -2.79 0.79
CA ALA A 13 1.05 -3.68 -0.07
C ALA A 13 0.61 -3.61 -1.54
N LEU A 14 -0.68 -3.70 -1.82
CA LEU A 14 -1.21 -3.62 -3.18
C LEU A 14 -0.95 -2.24 -3.79
N THR A 15 -1.12 -1.17 -3.01
CA THR A 15 -0.79 0.19 -3.45
C THR A 15 0.70 0.33 -3.73
N THR A 16 1.56 -0.25 -2.90
CA THR A 16 3.02 -0.27 -3.12
C THR A 16 3.35 -0.93 -4.45
N VAL A 17 2.76 -2.10 -4.73
CA VAL A 17 2.95 -2.79 -6.02
C VAL A 17 2.46 -1.91 -7.18
N VAL A 18 1.27 -1.33 -7.07
CA VAL A 18 0.71 -0.51 -8.16
C VAL A 18 1.59 0.72 -8.43
N VAL A 19 1.95 1.47 -7.39
CA VAL A 19 2.81 2.65 -7.52
C VAL A 19 4.16 2.28 -8.11
N THR A 20 4.78 1.21 -7.62
CA THR A 20 6.12 0.76 -8.05
C THR A 20 6.14 0.30 -9.50
N LEU A 21 5.07 -0.35 -9.97
CA LEU A 21 5.04 -0.95 -11.31
C LEU A 21 4.47 0.01 -12.36
N PHE A 22 3.50 0.84 -12.01
CA PHE A 22 2.71 1.59 -12.99
C PHE A 22 2.84 3.12 -12.89
N VAL A 23 3.39 3.66 -11.79
CA VAL A 23 3.50 5.12 -11.59
C VAL A 23 4.96 5.51 -11.28
N PRO A 24 5.89 5.29 -12.24
CA PRO A 24 7.29 5.67 -12.04
C PRO A 24 7.42 7.19 -11.86
N GLY A 25 8.26 7.61 -10.93
CA GLY A 25 8.54 9.03 -10.68
C GLY A 25 7.44 9.78 -9.92
N VAL A 26 6.50 9.08 -9.27
CA VAL A 26 5.47 9.73 -8.46
C VAL A 26 6.07 10.47 -7.27
N SER A 27 5.58 11.67 -7.02
CA SER A 27 5.91 12.42 -5.80
C SER A 27 5.25 11.77 -4.59
N TYR A 28 5.98 11.67 -3.48
CA TYR A 28 5.48 11.14 -2.19
C TYR A 28 4.94 9.70 -2.24
N PRO A 29 5.67 8.72 -2.81
CA PRO A 29 5.19 7.34 -2.93
C PRO A 29 4.79 6.73 -1.59
N ARG A 30 5.51 7.06 -0.51
CA ARG A 30 5.20 6.61 0.86
C ARG A 30 3.84 7.11 1.35
N THR A 31 3.53 8.38 1.10
CA THR A 31 2.23 8.95 1.47
C THR A 31 1.10 8.30 0.70
N ILE A 32 1.31 7.99 -0.58
CA ILE A 32 0.33 7.28 -1.41
C ILE A 32 0.10 5.86 -0.88
N VAL A 33 1.17 5.16 -0.47
CA VAL A 33 1.06 3.83 0.16
C VAL A 33 0.25 3.90 1.46
N LEU A 34 0.52 4.89 2.32
CA LEU A 34 -0.27 5.11 3.54
C LEU A 34 -1.73 5.42 3.22
N ALA A 35 -2.00 6.25 2.22
CA ALA A 35 -3.35 6.55 1.76
C ALA A 35 -4.06 5.31 1.20
N GLY A 36 -3.33 4.42 0.53
CA GLY A 36 -3.83 3.14 0.02
C GLY A 36 -4.18 2.15 1.12
N GLY A 37 -3.37 2.07 2.19
CA GLY A 37 -3.72 1.33 3.40
C GLY A 37 -4.95 1.93 4.09
N GLY A 38 -5.00 3.26 4.24
CA GLY A 38 -6.16 3.96 4.78
C GLY A 38 -7.43 3.77 3.95
N TRP A 39 -7.30 3.71 2.62
CA TRP A 39 -8.39 3.35 1.72
C TRP A 39 -8.93 1.96 2.07
N ALA A 40 -8.09 0.94 2.18
CA ALA A 40 -8.56 -0.41 2.54
C ALA A 40 -9.33 -0.49 3.87
N MET A 41 -9.05 0.41 4.82
CA MET A 41 -9.78 0.51 6.10
C MET A 41 -11.11 1.26 6.02
N GLY A 42 -11.48 1.84 4.86
CA GLY A 42 -12.69 2.65 4.72
C GLY A 42 -13.95 1.97 5.27
N PRO A 43 -14.24 0.70 4.91
CA PRO A 43 -15.41 -0.02 5.44
C PRO A 43 -15.33 -0.30 6.96
N ASP A 44 -14.13 -0.38 7.56
CA ASP A 44 -13.96 -0.58 9.01
C ASP A 44 -14.48 0.60 9.83
N PHE A 45 -14.72 1.76 9.22
CA PHE A 45 -15.15 2.97 9.93
C PHE A 45 -16.47 2.78 10.70
N HIS A 46 -17.29 1.79 10.33
CA HIS A 46 -18.48 1.39 11.09
C HIS A 46 -18.16 1.01 12.55
N GLN A 47 -16.94 0.57 12.86
CA GLN A 47 -16.52 0.18 14.20
C GLN A 47 -16.34 1.38 15.13
N VAL A 48 -15.96 2.54 14.58
CA VAL A 48 -15.65 3.77 15.35
C VAL A 48 -16.70 4.86 15.18
N SER A 49 -17.57 4.76 14.17
CA SER A 49 -18.55 5.79 13.89
C SER A 49 -19.63 5.85 14.98
N PRO A 50 -19.81 6.99 15.67
CA PRO A 50 -20.89 7.18 16.62
C PRO A 50 -22.24 7.41 15.94
N VAL A 51 -22.24 7.67 14.63
CA VAL A 51 -23.42 7.97 13.80
C VAL A 51 -23.50 7.00 12.61
N ALA A 52 -24.70 6.63 12.18
CA ALA A 52 -24.92 5.78 10.99
C ALA A 52 -24.18 4.41 11.01
N ARG A 53 -23.90 3.85 12.19
CA ARG A 53 -23.20 2.56 12.35
C ARG A 53 -23.85 1.44 11.54
N GLU A 54 -25.18 1.36 11.54
CA GLU A 54 -25.95 0.34 10.82
C GLU A 54 -25.76 0.47 9.30
N ALA A 55 -25.95 1.67 8.75
CA ALA A 55 -25.75 1.93 7.32
C ALA A 55 -24.30 1.66 6.88
N LEU A 56 -23.30 2.01 7.70
CA LEU A 56 -21.89 1.71 7.43
C LEU A 56 -21.60 0.21 7.52
N PHE A 57 -22.24 -0.52 8.43
CA PHE A 57 -22.12 -1.96 8.53
C PHE A 57 -22.77 -2.68 7.34
N GLU A 58 -23.93 -2.20 6.87
CA GLU A 58 -24.56 -2.69 5.64
C GLU A 58 -23.64 -2.48 4.44
N PHE A 59 -23.03 -1.30 4.34
CA PHE A 59 -22.03 -1.02 3.31
C PHE A 59 -20.83 -1.96 3.39
N HIS A 60 -20.24 -2.11 4.58
CA HIS A 60 -19.12 -3.03 4.84
C HIS A 60 -19.44 -4.47 4.43
N SER A 61 -20.67 -4.92 4.68
CA SER A 61 -21.10 -6.29 4.36
C SER A 61 -21.47 -6.47 2.88
N SER A 62 -21.57 -5.38 2.12
CA SER A 62 -21.97 -5.41 0.72
C SER A 62 -20.81 -5.72 -0.23
N PRO A 63 -21.08 -6.21 -1.46
CA PRO A 63 -20.05 -6.38 -2.48
C PRO A 63 -19.28 -5.10 -2.82
N TRP A 64 -19.84 -3.92 -2.56
CA TRP A 64 -19.17 -2.64 -2.81
C TRP A 64 -17.96 -2.40 -1.92
N ALA A 65 -17.90 -3.05 -0.76
CA ALA A 65 -16.72 -3.00 0.11
C ALA A 65 -15.47 -3.57 -0.58
N ASP A 66 -15.62 -4.46 -1.58
CA ASP A 66 -14.48 -5.00 -2.33
C ASP A 66 -13.73 -3.94 -3.17
N LEU A 67 -14.30 -2.75 -3.38
CA LEU A 67 -13.57 -1.60 -3.97
C LEU A 67 -12.44 -1.08 -3.07
N PHE A 68 -12.50 -1.39 -1.78
CA PHE A 68 -11.49 -1.03 -0.78
C PHE A 68 -10.47 -2.16 -0.66
N TRP A 69 -9.81 -2.47 -1.77
CA TRP A 69 -8.81 -3.54 -1.86
C TRP A 69 -9.33 -4.93 -1.45
N PHE A 70 -10.49 -5.32 -2.00
CA PHE A 70 -11.11 -6.63 -1.76
C PHE A 70 -11.47 -6.87 -0.28
N HIS A 71 -11.83 -5.80 0.44
CA HIS A 71 -12.10 -5.79 1.88
C HIS A 71 -12.98 -6.96 2.34
N ARG A 72 -14.16 -7.12 1.74
CA ARG A 72 -15.12 -8.18 2.11
C ARG A 72 -14.58 -9.57 1.77
N THR A 73 -13.88 -9.71 0.65
CA THR A 73 -13.23 -10.97 0.28
C THR A 73 -12.18 -11.36 1.33
N LEU A 74 -11.38 -10.42 1.81
CA LEU A 74 -10.40 -10.66 2.87
C LEU A 74 -11.07 -11.10 4.18
N ASP A 75 -12.18 -10.47 4.56
CA ASP A 75 -12.96 -10.89 5.73
C ASP A 75 -13.45 -12.34 5.63
N THR A 76 -13.86 -12.77 4.43
CA THR A 76 -14.29 -14.16 4.24
C THR A 76 -13.15 -15.16 4.27
N LEU A 77 -11.93 -14.73 3.89
CA LEU A 77 -10.75 -15.59 3.86
C LEU A 77 -10.09 -15.74 5.24
N ASP A 78 -10.22 -14.75 6.12
CA ASP A 78 -9.72 -14.78 7.51
C ASP A 78 -10.83 -14.51 8.53
N ALA A 79 -11.92 -15.28 8.43
CA ALA A 79 -13.08 -15.14 9.32
C ALA A 79 -12.76 -15.40 10.81
N THR A 80 -11.59 -15.98 11.12
CA THR A 80 -11.17 -16.34 12.48
C THR A 80 -10.24 -15.33 13.16
N ASP A 81 -9.86 -14.24 12.49
CA ASP A 81 -8.90 -13.25 13.01
C ASP A 81 -7.55 -13.91 13.36
N SER A 82 -6.97 -14.64 12.39
CA SER A 82 -5.80 -15.48 12.62
C SER A 82 -4.49 -14.69 12.70
N ASN A 83 -3.80 -14.78 13.84
CA ASN A 83 -2.46 -14.18 14.02
C ASN A 83 -1.45 -14.65 12.95
N THR A 84 -1.58 -15.90 12.47
CA THR A 84 -0.70 -16.43 11.41
C THR A 84 -0.96 -15.73 10.08
N VAL A 85 -2.23 -15.50 9.73
CA VAL A 85 -2.59 -14.78 8.51
C VAL A 85 -2.08 -13.34 8.59
N ALA A 86 -2.33 -12.66 9.70
CA ALA A 86 -1.82 -11.31 9.94
C ALA A 86 -0.28 -11.23 9.81
N ALA A 87 0.46 -12.19 10.38
CA ALA A 87 1.91 -12.25 10.26
C ALA A 87 2.40 -12.46 8.83
N VAL A 88 1.72 -13.32 8.05
CA VAL A 88 2.03 -13.56 6.63
C VAL A 88 1.78 -12.30 5.81
N LEU A 89 0.63 -11.64 5.99
CA LEU A 89 0.28 -10.41 5.28
C LEU A 89 1.29 -9.30 5.60
N LEU A 90 1.65 -9.12 6.87
CA LEU A 90 2.65 -8.16 7.30
C LEU A 90 4.03 -8.45 6.69
N SER A 91 4.45 -9.72 6.71
CA SER A 91 5.70 -10.15 6.08
C SER A 91 5.71 -9.86 4.57
N GLY A 92 4.58 -10.12 3.90
CA GLY A 92 4.37 -9.78 2.49
C GLY A 92 4.48 -8.28 2.23
N PHE A 93 3.85 -7.45 3.07
CA PHE A 93 3.96 -6.00 2.96
C PHE A 93 5.40 -5.50 3.15
N ILE A 94 6.12 -6.01 4.15
CA ILE A 94 7.54 -5.69 4.35
C ILE A 94 8.36 -6.07 3.12
N LEU A 95 8.14 -7.27 2.57
CA LEU A 95 8.86 -7.74 1.39
C LEU A 95 8.55 -6.89 0.15
N THR A 96 7.29 -6.56 -0.11
CA THR A 96 6.89 -5.70 -1.24
C THR A 96 7.51 -4.31 -1.12
N THR A 97 7.52 -3.73 0.09
CA THR A 97 8.17 -2.45 0.38
C THR A 97 9.68 -2.52 0.13
N LEU A 98 10.34 -3.57 0.62
CA LEU A 98 11.77 -3.77 0.41
C LEU A 98 12.13 -3.86 -1.08
N VAL A 99 11.33 -4.60 -1.86
CA VAL A 99 11.53 -4.72 -3.31
C VAL A 99 11.30 -3.38 -4.01
N ALA A 100 10.25 -2.65 -3.63
CA ALA A 100 9.93 -1.32 -4.17
C ALA A 100 11.04 -0.31 -3.88
N GLU A 101 11.50 -0.25 -2.63
CA GLU A 101 12.58 0.64 -2.21
C GLU A 101 13.90 0.26 -2.91
N ARG A 102 14.24 -1.03 -2.99
CA ARG A 102 15.45 -1.47 -3.72
C ARG A 102 15.43 -1.02 -5.19
N ARG A 103 14.26 -1.04 -5.85
CA ARG A 103 14.10 -0.56 -7.22
C ARG A 103 14.20 0.96 -7.30
N SER A 104 13.54 1.66 -6.39
CA SER A 104 13.53 3.12 -6.33
C SER A 104 14.91 3.70 -5.99
N TYR A 105 15.68 3.08 -5.09
CA TYR A 105 17.04 3.51 -4.74
C TYR A 105 18.07 3.26 -5.83
N ARG A 106 17.78 2.34 -6.77
CA ARG A 106 18.65 2.06 -7.92
C ARG A 106 18.30 2.91 -9.15
N THR A 107 17.37 3.87 -9.02
CA THR A 107 17.01 4.80 -10.08
C THR A 107 17.14 6.22 -9.50
N PRO A 108 17.98 7.14 -10.04
CA PRO A 108 18.25 7.30 -11.47
C PRO A 108 19.75 7.31 -11.86
N THR A 109 20.10 6.41 -12.77
CA THR A 109 21.29 6.52 -13.64
C THR A 109 21.37 7.87 -14.33
N VAL A 110 20.26 8.56 -14.60
CA VAL A 110 20.24 9.91 -15.18
C VAL A 110 21.01 10.93 -14.35
N VAL A 111 20.98 10.84 -13.01
CA VAL A 111 21.76 11.76 -12.16
C VAL A 111 23.24 11.43 -12.22
N VAL A 112 23.58 10.14 -12.27
CA VAL A 112 24.96 9.65 -12.43
C VAL A 112 25.50 10.07 -13.80
N ASP A 113 24.78 9.77 -14.88
CA ASP A 113 25.13 10.14 -16.26
C ASP A 113 25.28 11.65 -16.42
N THR A 114 24.38 12.46 -15.82
CA THR A 114 24.48 13.93 -15.87
C THR A 114 25.72 14.44 -15.12
N TYR A 115 26.04 13.84 -13.97
CA TYR A 115 27.20 14.22 -13.18
C TYR A 115 28.51 13.81 -13.87
N GLU A 116 28.59 12.59 -14.40
CA GLU A 116 29.74 12.10 -15.17
C GLU A 116 29.94 12.92 -16.46
N THR A 117 28.87 13.24 -17.20
CA THR A 117 28.95 14.12 -18.37
C THR A 117 29.49 15.51 -18.02
N TYR A 118 29.14 16.06 -16.84
CA TYR A 118 29.67 17.36 -16.39
C TYR A 118 31.17 17.29 -16.05
N LEU A 119 31.60 16.21 -15.39
CA LEU A 119 32.99 16.03 -15.01
C LEU A 119 33.92 15.83 -16.22
N ASP A 120 33.48 15.07 -17.23
CA ASP A 120 34.27 14.85 -18.46
C ASP A 120 34.53 16.17 -19.22
N VAL A 121 33.54 17.07 -19.25
CA VAL A 121 33.66 18.40 -19.90
C VAL A 121 34.68 19.30 -19.19
N GLU A 122 34.86 19.14 -17.88
CA GLU A 122 35.78 19.95 -17.07
C GLU A 122 37.23 19.45 -17.18
N THR A 123 37.44 18.16 -17.46
CA THR A 123 38.77 17.57 -17.67
C THR A 123 39.36 17.78 -19.07
N ASP A 124 38.53 18.11 -20.06
CA ASP A 124 38.96 18.36 -21.46
C ASP A 124 39.28 19.85 -21.75
N GLN A 125 39.21 20.74 -20.75
CA GLN A 125 39.63 22.15 -20.83
C GLN A 125 40.99 22.40 -20.18
#